data_AF-A0A7K2EFC7-F1
#
_entry.id   AF-A0A7K2EFC7-F1
#
_cell.length_a   1.000
_cell.length_b   1.000
_cell.length_c   1.000
_cell.angle_alpha   90.00
_cell.angle_beta   90.00
_cell.angle_gamma   90.00
#
_symmetry.space_group_name_H-M   'P 1'
#
loop_
_entity.id
_entity.type
_entity.pdbx_description
1 polymer ?
#
loop_
_entity_poly.entity_id
_entity_poly.type
_entity_poly.pdbx_seq_one_letter_code
_entity_poly.pdbx_strand_id
1 'polypeptide(L)'
;LTREHFLDLVGATNLIPGPNSTEMAMHVGYEQRGFGGLVVAGLCFILPAALMTGVLGWLYATYGEVPEVEPFLRGIKPAVLAIILGALWRLGKSAVKAWALVPIGAVVSIALLLGVNEVLAMLGGGLLGLGGLYLWRRRLAAIGVLPFIVGFLQTPKVEYSIWTLGWFLLKVGAVLYGSGYVLIAFLEGGLVQTYGWLTEQQLLDAVAIGQFTPGPVLTTATFIGVFLGGWQGGAIATLAIFLPSFVFVSILNPLIPRLRKSVLMGSFLDAVNVSAVALMLVVTIRLGISVLTGWAPAVIFLLAAVASLRFKVNAVWLVAGGALLGLLLN
;
A
#
# COMPACT_ATOMS: atom_id res chain seq x y z
N LEU A 1 -29.21 -0.33 7.62
CA LEU A 1 -28.56 0.77 6.87
C LEU A 1 -29.30 0.93 5.56
N THR A 2 -29.75 2.14 5.22
CA THR A 2 -30.30 2.41 3.88
C THR A 2 -29.17 2.36 2.85
N ARG A 3 -29.52 2.17 1.56
CA ARG A 3 -28.52 2.15 0.48
C ARG A 3 -27.72 3.45 0.41
N GLU A 4 -28.40 4.59 0.56
CA GLU A 4 -27.77 5.92 0.55
C GLU A 4 -26.77 6.07 1.69
N HIS A 5 -27.16 5.71 2.92
CA HIS A 5 -26.27 5.78 4.07
C HIS A 5 -25.06 4.86 3.93
N PHE A 6 -25.26 3.65 3.37
CA PHE A 6 -24.15 2.76 3.07
C PHE A 6 -23.17 3.37 2.06
N LEU A 7 -23.68 4.01 1.00
CA LEU A 7 -22.85 4.72 0.02
C LEU A 7 -22.15 5.93 0.63
N ASP A 8 -22.76 6.62 1.59
CA ASP A 8 -22.11 7.70 2.32
C ASP A 8 -20.94 7.21 3.17
N LEU A 9 -21.10 6.06 3.85
CA LEU A 9 -20.00 5.40 4.56
C LEU A 9 -18.89 4.97 3.61
N VAL A 10 -19.21 4.43 2.43
CA VAL A 10 -18.21 4.10 1.40
C VAL A 10 -17.44 5.36 0.96
N GLY A 11 -18.14 6.48 0.80
CA GLY A 11 -17.50 7.76 0.53
C GLY A 11 -16.60 8.22 1.69
N ALA A 12 -17.04 8.01 2.92
CA ALA A 12 -16.30 8.37 4.14
C ALA A 12 -14.97 7.61 4.27
N THR A 13 -14.96 6.30 4.01
CA THR A 13 -13.74 5.48 4.04
C THR A 13 -12.73 5.83 2.95
N ASN A 14 -13.14 6.57 1.91
CA ASN A 14 -12.18 7.09 0.91
C ASN A 14 -11.54 8.42 1.33
N LEU A 15 -12.01 9.04 2.41
CA LEU A 15 -11.53 10.33 2.95
C LEU A 15 -10.64 10.16 4.17
N ILE A 16 -10.43 8.94 4.63
CA ILE A 16 -9.67 8.61 5.84
C ILE A 16 -8.53 7.68 5.40
N PRO A 17 -7.31 7.86 5.95
CA PRO A 17 -6.23 6.93 5.67
C PRO A 17 -6.46 5.59 6.38
N GLY A 18 -6.35 4.51 5.60
CA GLY A 18 -6.50 3.15 6.08
C GLY A 18 -7.08 2.19 5.02
N PRO A 19 -7.30 0.92 5.41
CA PRO A 19 -7.92 -0.08 4.56
C PRO A 19 -9.44 0.14 4.47
N ASN A 20 -9.93 0.63 3.33
CA ASN A 20 -11.35 0.89 3.11
C ASN A 20 -12.29 -0.25 3.55
N SER A 21 -11.93 -1.51 3.29
CA SER A 21 -12.77 -2.66 3.65
C SER A 21 -12.92 -2.84 5.16
N THR A 22 -11.83 -2.69 5.92
CA THR A 22 -11.86 -2.79 7.38
C THR A 22 -12.57 -1.58 7.99
N GLU A 23 -12.31 -0.38 7.47
CA GLU A 23 -12.99 0.84 7.94
C GLU A 23 -14.48 0.76 7.70
N MET A 24 -14.91 0.22 6.56
CA MET A 24 -16.33 -0.03 6.27
C MET A 24 -16.94 -0.98 7.31
N ALA A 25 -16.26 -2.07 7.65
CA ALA A 25 -16.72 -2.98 8.70
C ALA A 25 -16.84 -2.26 10.06
N MET A 26 -15.84 -1.44 10.41
CA MET A 26 -15.83 -0.64 11.63
C MET A 26 -16.98 0.37 11.69
N HIS A 27 -17.25 1.12 10.60
CA HIS A 27 -18.38 2.04 10.52
C HIS A 27 -19.73 1.32 10.65
N VAL A 28 -19.89 0.18 9.96
CA VAL A 28 -21.12 -0.63 10.08
C VAL A 28 -21.30 -1.14 11.51
N GLY A 29 -20.23 -1.57 12.16
CA GLY A 29 -20.25 -1.95 13.57
C GLY A 29 -20.63 -0.78 14.48
N TYR A 30 -20.08 0.41 14.22
CA TYR A 30 -20.38 1.64 14.95
C TYR A 30 -21.86 2.03 14.85
N GLU A 31 -22.44 1.96 13.65
CA GLU A 31 -23.87 2.26 13.44
C GLU A 31 -24.79 1.27 14.17
N GLN A 32 -24.37 0.02 14.33
CA GLN A 32 -25.19 -0.99 14.99
C GLN A 32 -25.12 -0.92 16.51
N ARG A 33 -23.93 -0.69 17.10
CA ARG A 33 -23.73 -0.76 18.56
C ARG A 33 -22.71 0.25 19.12
N GLY A 34 -22.52 1.39 18.45
CA GLY A 34 -21.57 2.43 18.86
C GLY A 34 -20.12 1.93 18.92
N PHE A 35 -19.33 2.48 19.83
CA PHE A 35 -17.90 2.16 19.95
C PHE A 35 -17.63 0.66 20.15
N GLY A 36 -18.45 -0.04 20.93
CA GLY A 36 -18.29 -1.50 21.12
C GLY A 36 -18.48 -2.27 19.81
N GLY A 37 -19.46 -1.89 19.00
CA GLY A 37 -19.69 -2.49 17.69
C GLY A 37 -18.55 -2.23 16.70
N LEU A 38 -17.96 -1.03 16.72
CA LEU A 38 -16.77 -0.66 15.95
C LEU A 38 -15.60 -1.61 16.27
N VAL A 39 -15.29 -1.76 17.56
CA VAL A 39 -14.16 -2.58 18.02
C VAL A 39 -14.37 -4.04 17.63
N VAL A 40 -15.54 -4.61 17.91
CA VAL A 40 -15.83 -6.01 17.57
C VAL A 40 -15.79 -6.25 16.06
N ALA A 41 -16.42 -5.38 15.26
CA ALA A 41 -16.42 -5.54 13.81
C ALA A 41 -15.00 -5.44 13.21
N GLY A 42 -14.20 -4.47 13.68
CA GLY A 42 -12.81 -4.33 13.27
C GLY A 42 -11.97 -5.56 13.64
N LEU A 43 -12.04 -6.03 14.88
CA LEU A 43 -11.29 -7.20 15.33
C LEU A 43 -11.71 -8.48 14.60
N CYS A 44 -13.01 -8.73 14.41
CA CYS A 44 -13.50 -9.90 13.69
C CYS A 44 -13.14 -9.87 12.19
N PHE A 45 -12.92 -8.69 11.60
CA PHE A 45 -12.44 -8.57 10.23
C PHE A 45 -10.91 -8.76 10.12
N ILE A 46 -10.15 -8.23 11.08
CA ILE A 46 -8.67 -8.24 11.04
C ILE A 46 -8.11 -9.58 11.53
N LEU A 47 -8.56 -10.08 12.68
CA LEU A 47 -7.90 -11.20 13.38
C LEU A 47 -7.85 -12.50 12.57
N PRO A 48 -8.92 -12.96 11.91
CA PRO A 48 -8.85 -14.19 11.12
C PRO A 48 -7.81 -14.09 9.99
N ALA A 49 -7.82 -12.96 9.28
CA ALA A 49 -6.88 -12.69 8.20
C ALA A 49 -5.43 -12.59 8.72
N ALA A 50 -5.22 -11.84 9.81
CA ALA A 50 -3.93 -11.68 10.46
C ALA A 50 -3.36 -13.02 10.96
N LEU A 51 -4.20 -13.88 11.54
CA LEU A 51 -3.81 -15.23 11.97
C LEU A 51 -3.40 -16.10 10.78
N MET A 52 -4.19 -16.11 9.69
CA MET A 52 -3.83 -16.87 8.48
C MET A 52 -2.50 -16.40 7.88
N THR A 53 -2.31 -15.08 7.72
CA THR A 53 -1.04 -14.54 7.22
C THR A 53 0.11 -14.75 8.20
N GLY A 54 -0.15 -14.72 9.50
CA GLY A 54 0.84 -14.96 10.54
C GLY A 54 1.33 -16.41 10.53
N VAL A 55 0.41 -17.37 10.40
CA VAL A 55 0.77 -18.79 10.24
C VAL A 55 1.61 -18.99 8.98
N LEU A 56 1.22 -18.39 7.85
CA LEU A 56 2.00 -18.46 6.62
C LEU A 56 3.37 -17.77 6.75
N GLY A 57 3.46 -16.66 7.50
CA GLY A 57 4.72 -15.98 7.82
C GLY A 57 5.65 -16.83 8.67
N TRP A 58 5.10 -17.52 9.67
CA TRP A 58 5.84 -18.47 10.49
C TRP A 58 6.32 -19.68 9.68
N LEU A 59 5.46 -20.24 8.82
CA LEU A 59 5.83 -21.33 7.91
C LEU A 59 6.92 -20.89 6.93
N TYR A 60 6.82 -19.68 6.36
CA TYR A 60 7.82 -19.14 5.45
C TYR A 60 9.16 -18.90 6.16
N ALA A 61 9.16 -18.39 7.39
CA ALA A 61 10.39 -18.24 8.17
C ALA A 61 11.06 -19.59 8.51
N THR A 62 10.27 -20.66 8.67
CA THR A 62 10.75 -21.98 9.08
C THR A 62 11.16 -22.86 7.89
N TYR A 63 10.44 -22.75 6.76
CA TYR A 63 10.54 -23.65 5.61
C TYR A 63 10.78 -22.93 4.28
N GLY A 64 10.97 -21.61 4.26
CA GLY A 64 11.10 -20.83 3.03
C GLY A 64 12.34 -21.14 2.20
N GLU A 65 13.37 -21.74 2.80
CA GLU A 65 14.60 -22.14 2.11
C GLU A 65 14.53 -23.54 1.47
N VAL A 66 13.38 -24.22 1.51
CA VAL A 66 13.24 -25.56 0.93
C VAL A 66 13.29 -25.46 -0.61
N PRO A 67 14.24 -26.15 -1.28
CA PRO A 67 14.46 -26.04 -2.74
C PRO A 67 13.23 -26.41 -3.58
N GLU A 68 12.34 -27.25 -3.06
CA GLU A 68 11.13 -27.72 -3.73
C GLU A 68 10.07 -26.61 -3.93
N VAL A 69 10.14 -25.52 -3.15
CA VAL A 69 9.17 -24.41 -3.21
C VAL A 69 9.65 -23.28 -4.14
N GLU A 70 10.94 -23.27 -4.48
CA GLU A 70 11.56 -22.22 -5.30
C GLU A 70 10.91 -22.06 -6.70
N PRO A 71 10.61 -23.15 -7.46
CA PRO A 71 9.94 -23.05 -8.76
C PRO A 71 8.54 -22.41 -8.68
N PHE A 72 7.79 -22.71 -7.61
CA PHE A 72 6.46 -22.18 -7.38
C PHE A 72 6.51 -20.66 -7.14
N LEU A 73 7.46 -20.20 -6.32
CA LEU A 73 7.65 -18.78 -6.02
C LEU A 73 8.16 -17.97 -7.21
N ARG A 74 8.98 -18.57 -8.10
CA ARG A 74 9.45 -17.89 -9.32
C ARG A 74 8.32 -17.47 -10.25
N GLY A 75 7.26 -18.27 -10.38
CA GLY A 75 6.09 -17.93 -11.20
C GLY A 75 5.13 -16.94 -10.52
N ILE A 76 5.11 -16.91 -9.19
CA ILE A 76 4.26 -16.00 -8.41
C ILE A 76 4.74 -14.55 -8.51
N LYS A 77 6.05 -14.31 -8.39
CA LYS A 77 6.65 -12.97 -8.42
C LYS A 77 6.20 -12.12 -9.62
N PRO A 78 6.31 -12.57 -10.89
CA PRO A 78 5.84 -11.81 -12.04
C PRO A 78 4.30 -11.65 -12.08
N ALA A 79 3.54 -12.60 -11.54
CA ALA A 79 2.08 -12.45 -11.43
C ALA A 79 1.68 -11.40 -10.39
N VAL A 80 2.36 -11.35 -9.24
CA VAL A 80 2.18 -10.29 -8.23
C VAL A 80 2.55 -8.93 -8.79
N LEU A 81 3.67 -8.83 -9.52
CA LEU A 81 4.05 -7.60 -10.21
C LEU A 81 2.96 -7.14 -11.19
N ALA A 82 2.33 -8.06 -11.93
CA ALA A 82 1.21 -7.74 -12.80
C ALA A 82 -0.05 -7.26 -12.04
N ILE A 83 -0.30 -7.78 -10.84
CA ILE A 83 -1.37 -7.30 -9.95
C ILE A 83 -1.07 -5.87 -9.49
N ILE A 84 0.18 -5.59 -9.09
CA ILE A 84 0.66 -4.25 -8.69
C ILE A 84 0.50 -3.28 -9.86
N LEU A 85 0.92 -3.65 -11.07
CA LEU A 85 0.71 -2.86 -12.28
C LEU A 85 -0.77 -2.61 -12.55
N GLY A 86 -1.62 -3.62 -12.37
CA GLY A 86 -3.07 -3.49 -12.47
C GLY A 86 -3.64 -2.49 -11.46
N ALA A 87 -3.15 -2.51 -10.22
CA ALA A 87 -3.53 -1.55 -9.19
C ALA A 87 -3.06 -0.13 -9.53
N LEU A 88 -1.81 0.03 -9.97
CA LEU A 88 -1.25 1.28 -10.45
C LEU A 88 -2.10 1.88 -11.58
N TRP A 89 -2.51 1.06 -12.56
CA TRP A 89 -3.33 1.51 -13.68
C TRP A 89 -4.71 2.01 -13.23
N ARG A 90 -5.38 1.26 -12.34
CA ARG A 90 -6.68 1.68 -11.79
C ARG A 90 -6.55 2.97 -10.99
N LEU A 91 -5.55 3.04 -10.10
CA LEU A 91 -5.31 4.20 -9.25
C LEU A 91 -4.96 5.43 -10.10
N GLY A 92 -4.08 5.27 -11.10
CA GLY A 92 -3.68 6.30 -12.05
C GLY A 92 -4.87 6.91 -12.80
N LYS A 93 -5.76 6.07 -13.35
CA LYS A 93 -6.99 6.54 -14.01
C LYS A 93 -7.93 7.31 -13.09
N SER A 94 -8.00 6.94 -11.81
CA SER A 94 -8.87 7.62 -10.84
C SER A 94 -8.25 8.89 -10.24
N ALA A 95 -6.92 8.94 -10.11
CA ALA A 95 -6.20 10.01 -9.42
C ALA A 95 -5.80 11.15 -10.35
N VAL A 96 -5.32 10.84 -11.57
CA VAL A 96 -4.86 11.86 -12.53
C VAL A 96 -6.05 12.41 -13.32
N LYS A 97 -6.88 13.20 -12.64
CA LYS A 97 -8.08 13.83 -13.22
C LYS A 97 -7.78 15.06 -14.06
N ALA A 98 -6.64 15.71 -13.80
CA ALA A 98 -6.24 16.95 -14.47
C ALA A 98 -4.74 16.91 -14.80
N TRP A 99 -4.39 17.40 -15.99
CA TRP A 99 -3.01 17.60 -16.41
C TRP A 99 -2.20 18.48 -15.44
N ALA A 100 -2.89 19.36 -14.70
CA ALA A 100 -2.30 20.21 -13.67
C ALA A 100 -1.67 19.43 -12.49
N LEU A 101 -2.07 18.17 -12.26
CA LEU A 101 -1.52 17.35 -11.18
C LEU A 101 -0.29 16.53 -11.61
N VAL A 102 -0.06 16.36 -12.92
CA VAL A 102 1.07 15.59 -13.46
C VAL A 102 2.44 16.12 -12.98
N PRO A 103 2.69 17.44 -12.92
CA PRO A 103 3.96 17.97 -12.39
C PRO A 103 4.22 17.56 -10.94
N ILE A 104 3.18 17.49 -10.09
CA ILE A 104 3.30 17.04 -8.69
C ILE A 104 3.77 15.59 -8.66
N GLY A 105 3.15 14.73 -9.48
CA GLY A 105 3.57 13.34 -9.63
C GLY A 105 5.03 13.21 -10.06
N ALA A 106 5.48 14.00 -11.03
CA ALA A 106 6.88 14.00 -11.48
C ALA A 106 7.85 14.43 -10.37
N VAL A 107 7.54 15.50 -9.63
CA VAL A 107 8.34 15.97 -8.49
C VAL A 107 8.45 14.89 -7.41
N VAL A 108 7.32 14.23 -7.09
CA VAL A 108 7.29 13.13 -6.11
C VAL A 108 8.13 11.95 -6.60
N SER A 109 8.00 11.54 -7.86
CA SER A 109 8.83 10.47 -8.43
C SER A 109 10.31 10.79 -8.37
N ILE A 110 10.72 12.02 -8.71
CA ILE A 110 12.12 12.45 -8.61
C ILE A 110 12.58 12.41 -7.15
N ALA A 111 11.79 12.93 -6.21
CA ALA A 111 12.13 12.91 -4.79
C ALA A 111 12.36 11.47 -4.27
N LEU A 112 11.50 10.53 -4.67
CA LEU A 112 11.63 9.11 -4.30
C LEU A 112 12.88 8.45 -4.92
N LEU A 113 13.24 8.82 -6.14
CA LEU A 113 14.47 8.36 -6.78
C LEU A 113 15.73 8.93 -6.10
N LEU A 114 15.62 10.13 -5.51
CA LEU A 114 16.68 10.74 -4.69
C LEU A 114 16.73 10.18 -3.26
N GLY A 115 15.88 9.21 -2.91
CA GLY A 115 15.87 8.57 -1.59
C GLY A 115 15.10 9.33 -0.51
N VAL A 116 14.25 10.28 -0.89
CA VAL A 116 13.33 10.92 0.08
C VAL A 116 12.32 9.90 0.56
N ASN A 117 12.08 9.88 1.88
CA ASN A 117 11.11 8.98 2.51
C ASN A 117 9.72 9.09 1.87
N GLU A 118 9.06 7.95 1.68
CA GLU A 118 7.82 7.79 0.92
C GLU A 118 6.67 8.58 1.55
N VAL A 119 6.59 8.59 2.88
CA VAL A 119 5.56 9.33 3.63
C VAL A 119 5.77 10.83 3.44
N LEU A 120 7.02 11.30 3.54
CA LEU A 120 7.35 12.71 3.35
C LEU A 120 7.16 13.15 1.89
N ALA A 121 7.54 12.33 0.92
CA ALA A 121 7.34 12.61 -0.49
C ALA A 121 5.85 12.71 -0.82
N MET A 122 5.03 11.79 -0.27
CA MET A 122 3.59 11.79 -0.51
C MET A 122 2.87 12.98 0.14
N LEU A 123 3.12 13.22 1.44
CA LEU A 123 2.53 14.36 2.14
C LEU A 123 3.04 15.69 1.59
N GLY A 124 4.32 15.77 1.23
CA GLY A 124 4.93 16.92 0.57
C GLY A 124 4.26 17.22 -0.78
N GLY A 125 3.99 16.20 -1.59
CA GLY A 125 3.21 16.35 -2.82
C GLY A 125 1.78 16.86 -2.57
N GLY A 126 1.12 16.37 -1.50
CA GLY A 126 -0.18 16.90 -1.04
C GLY A 126 -0.13 18.39 -0.70
N LEU A 127 0.88 18.82 0.06
CA LEU A 127 1.09 20.22 0.43
C LEU A 127 1.44 21.10 -0.80
N LEU A 128 2.24 20.58 -1.74
CA LEU A 128 2.51 21.25 -3.01
C LEU A 128 1.24 21.40 -3.85
N GLY A 129 0.30 20.44 -3.79
CA GLY A 129 -1.02 20.57 -4.42
C GLY A 129 -1.89 21.66 -3.80
N LEU A 130 -1.86 21.80 -2.48
CA LEU A 130 -2.52 22.90 -1.77
C LEU A 130 -1.96 24.28 -2.19
N GLY A 131 -0.63 24.43 -2.20
CA GLY A 131 0.03 25.67 -2.61
C GLY A 131 -0.05 25.95 -4.12
N GLY A 132 -0.05 24.89 -4.92
CA GLY A 132 -0.07 24.92 -6.38
C GLY A 132 -1.35 25.53 -6.94
N LEU A 133 -2.52 25.32 -6.33
CA LEU A 133 -3.77 25.98 -6.77
C LEU A 133 -3.83 27.47 -6.39
N TYR A 134 -3.20 27.86 -5.28
CA TYR A 134 -3.07 29.27 -4.90
C TYR A 134 -2.19 30.04 -5.90
N LEU A 135 -1.13 29.41 -6.40
CA LEU A 135 -0.22 29.96 -7.39
C LEU A 135 -0.68 29.77 -8.85
N TRP A 136 -1.37 28.68 -9.21
CA TRP A 136 -1.86 28.40 -10.57
C TRP A 136 -2.93 29.42 -11.02
N ARG A 137 -3.71 29.99 -10.10
CA ARG A 137 -4.60 31.13 -10.39
C ARG A 137 -3.86 32.44 -10.69
N ARG A 138 -2.60 32.56 -10.27
CA ARG A 138 -1.70 33.69 -10.58
C ARG A 138 -0.58 33.19 -11.48
N ARG A 139 -0.89 33.04 -12.76
CA ARG A 139 0.05 32.94 -13.91
C ARG A 139 1.52 32.75 -13.52
N LEU A 140 2.05 31.55 -13.79
CA LEU A 140 3.46 31.28 -14.14
C LEU A 140 4.46 32.31 -13.60
N ALA A 141 4.79 32.24 -12.32
CA ALA A 141 5.89 33.01 -11.77
C ALA A 141 6.60 32.21 -10.68
N ALA A 142 7.88 31.94 -10.95
CA ALA A 142 8.89 31.41 -10.04
C ALA A 142 8.76 29.92 -9.68
N ILE A 143 9.21 29.06 -10.60
CA ILE A 143 9.88 27.80 -10.24
C ILE A 143 11.18 28.21 -9.52
N GLY A 144 11.07 28.47 -8.23
CA GLY A 144 12.18 28.39 -7.30
C GLY A 144 12.12 27.01 -6.68
N VAL A 145 12.79 26.02 -7.29
CA VAL A 145 13.12 24.77 -6.61
C VAL A 145 14.17 25.14 -5.56
N LEU A 146 13.74 25.67 -4.42
CA LEU A 146 14.60 25.72 -3.25
C LEU A 146 14.86 24.28 -2.82
N PRO A 147 16.12 23.95 -2.50
CA PRO A 147 16.58 22.59 -2.47
C PRO A 147 16.02 21.92 -1.21
N PHE A 148 14.96 21.14 -1.38
CA PHE A 148 14.70 20.00 -0.49
C PHE A 148 15.62 18.84 -0.88
N ILE A 149 16.90 19.15 -1.09
CA ILE A 149 17.98 18.18 -1.04
C ILE A 149 18.36 18.12 0.43
N VAL A 150 17.52 17.46 1.21
CA VAL A 150 17.97 16.94 2.50
C VAL A 150 18.98 15.85 2.14
N GLY A 151 20.19 16.02 2.68
CA GLY A 151 21.40 15.41 2.15
C GLY A 151 21.30 13.92 1.87
N PHE A 152 22.00 13.51 0.82
CA PHE A 152 22.51 12.16 0.63
C PHE A 152 23.43 11.79 1.80
N LEU A 153 22.82 11.49 2.93
CA LEU A 153 23.45 10.70 3.97
C LEU A 153 22.95 9.30 3.76
N GLN A 154 23.87 8.38 3.50
CA GLN A 154 23.64 6.96 3.68
C GLN A 154 22.94 6.82 5.04
N THR A 155 21.65 6.49 5.02
CA THR A 155 20.94 6.21 6.26
C THR A 155 21.65 5.00 6.85
N PRO A 156 22.24 5.11 8.05
CA PRO A 156 22.92 3.98 8.66
C PRO A 156 21.93 2.81 8.68
N LYS A 157 22.39 1.62 8.27
CA LYS A 157 21.58 0.41 8.32
C LYS A 157 21.06 0.26 9.75
N VAL A 158 19.77 0.50 9.93
CA VAL A 158 19.13 0.43 11.24
C VAL A 158 19.01 -1.05 11.58
N GLU A 159 19.63 -1.47 12.67
CA GLU A 159 19.46 -2.84 13.18
C GLU A 159 17.97 -3.12 13.42
N TYR A 160 17.57 -4.35 13.16
CA TYR A 160 16.18 -4.76 13.33
C TYR A 160 15.75 -4.57 14.78
N SER A 161 14.61 -3.90 14.97
CA SER A 161 13.93 -3.82 16.26
C SER A 161 12.42 -3.88 16.05
N ILE A 162 11.76 -4.63 16.93
CA ILE A 162 10.31 -4.80 16.87
C ILE A 162 9.56 -3.47 17.05
N TRP A 163 10.14 -2.55 17.83
CA TRP A 163 9.57 -1.24 18.08
C TRP A 163 9.78 -0.28 16.91
N THR A 164 10.92 -0.37 16.21
CA THR A 164 11.13 0.40 14.97
C THR A 164 10.21 -0.09 13.87
N LEU A 165 10.00 -1.41 13.75
CA LEU A 165 8.98 -1.96 12.85
C LEU A 165 7.57 -1.45 13.21
N GLY A 166 7.19 -1.53 14.50
CA GLY A 166 5.91 -1.04 14.98
C GLY A 166 5.72 0.45 14.69
N TRP A 167 6.72 1.28 14.96
CA TRP A 167 6.66 2.72 14.69
C TRP A 167 6.56 3.04 13.19
N PHE A 168 7.31 2.31 12.36
CA PHE A 168 7.23 2.42 10.92
C PHE A 168 5.82 2.08 10.42
N LEU A 169 5.28 0.93 10.83
CA LEU A 169 3.95 0.48 10.43
C LEU A 169 2.82 1.37 10.96
N LEU A 170 2.99 1.96 12.15
CA LEU A 170 2.06 2.95 12.70
C LEU A 170 2.01 4.20 11.82
N LYS A 171 3.16 4.71 11.37
CA LYS A 171 3.21 5.84 10.43
C LYS A 171 2.56 5.49 9.10
N VAL A 172 2.86 4.31 8.56
CA VAL A 172 2.27 3.83 7.31
C VAL A 172 0.75 3.72 7.47
N GLY A 173 0.25 3.06 8.52
CA GLY A 173 -1.18 2.96 8.80
C GLY A 173 -1.88 4.32 8.96
N ALA A 174 -1.18 5.31 9.53
CA ALA A 174 -1.73 6.65 9.72
C ALA A 174 -1.80 7.49 8.43
N VAL A 175 -1.04 7.12 7.40
CA VAL A 175 -0.87 7.94 6.19
C VAL A 175 -1.32 7.20 4.92
N LEU A 176 -1.55 5.89 5.00
CA LEU A 176 -1.93 5.05 3.88
C LEU A 176 -3.22 5.55 3.23
N TYR A 177 -3.08 6.25 2.11
CA TYR A 177 -4.19 6.72 1.29
C TYR A 177 -4.32 5.91 0.01
N GLY A 178 -5.56 5.63 -0.36
CA GLY A 178 -5.89 4.92 -1.59
C GLY A 178 -6.06 3.42 -1.38
N SER A 179 -5.92 2.66 -2.47
CA SER A 179 -6.10 1.21 -2.40
C SER A 179 -5.04 0.59 -1.49
N GLY A 180 -5.36 -0.49 -0.78
CA GLY A 180 -4.41 -1.23 0.07
C GLY A 180 -3.11 -1.67 -0.64
N TYR A 181 -3.04 -1.56 -1.97
CA TYR A 181 -1.81 -1.76 -2.76
C TYR A 181 -0.76 -0.66 -2.58
N VAL A 182 -1.13 0.57 -2.21
CA VAL A 182 -0.16 1.66 -1.93
C VAL A 182 0.76 1.28 -0.76
N LEU A 183 0.30 0.39 0.13
CA LEU A 183 1.11 -0.20 1.18
C LEU A 183 2.40 -0.81 0.63
N ILE A 184 2.32 -1.51 -0.51
CA ILE A 184 3.45 -2.21 -1.10
C ILE A 184 4.60 -1.24 -1.36
N ALA A 185 4.26 -0.01 -1.78
CA ALA A 185 5.28 0.99 -2.05
C ALA A 185 5.90 1.58 -0.78
N PHE A 186 5.12 1.73 0.30
CA PHE A 186 5.68 2.07 1.60
C PHE A 186 6.59 0.97 2.15
N LEU A 187 6.17 -0.29 2.03
CA LEU A 187 6.94 -1.44 2.51
C LEU A 187 8.24 -1.63 1.70
N GLU A 188 8.21 -1.45 0.37
CA GLU A 188 9.41 -1.50 -0.47
C GLU A 188 10.40 -0.39 -0.08
N GLY A 189 9.96 0.86 -0.07
CA GLY A 189 10.83 1.97 0.24
C GLY A 189 11.38 1.94 1.68
N GLY A 190 10.55 1.54 2.64
CA GLY A 190 10.94 1.43 4.05
C GLY A 190 11.74 0.17 4.36
N LEU A 191 11.14 -1.00 4.20
CA LEU A 191 11.69 -2.27 4.69
C LEU A 191 12.74 -2.88 3.75
N VAL A 192 12.67 -2.59 2.45
CA VAL A 192 13.66 -3.07 1.47
C VAL A 192 14.76 -2.03 1.26
N GLN A 193 14.42 -0.81 0.85
CA GLN A 193 15.43 0.19 0.48
C GLN A 193 16.08 0.87 1.69
N THR A 194 15.28 1.38 2.63
CA THR A 194 15.80 2.18 3.76
C THR A 194 16.43 1.31 4.85
N TYR A 195 15.70 0.30 5.32
CA TYR A 195 16.15 -0.56 6.42
C TYR A 195 16.93 -1.78 5.95
N GLY A 196 16.68 -2.28 4.74
CA GLY A 196 17.32 -3.50 4.23
C GLY A 196 16.97 -4.75 5.05
N TRP A 197 15.83 -4.76 5.73
CA TRP A 197 15.35 -5.92 6.51
C TRP A 197 14.73 -6.99 5.62
N LEU A 198 14.26 -6.61 4.43
CA LEU A 198 13.67 -7.51 3.44
C LEU A 198 14.37 -7.35 2.10
N THR A 199 14.35 -8.42 1.31
CA THR A 199 14.66 -8.38 -0.13
C THR A 199 13.39 -8.04 -0.94
N GLU A 200 13.53 -7.60 -2.20
CA GLU A 200 12.34 -7.42 -3.07
C GLU A 200 11.55 -8.72 -3.20
N GLN A 201 12.25 -9.85 -3.19
CA GLN A 201 11.67 -11.18 -3.31
C GLN A 201 10.78 -11.51 -2.12
N GLN A 202 11.30 -11.35 -0.90
CA GLN A 202 10.53 -11.56 0.33
C GLN A 202 9.32 -10.63 0.42
N LEU A 203 9.44 -9.38 -0.07
CA LEU A 203 8.31 -8.48 -0.14
C LEU A 203 7.23 -9.00 -1.11
N LEU A 204 7.60 -9.44 -2.31
CA LEU A 204 6.65 -9.99 -3.29
C LEU A 204 5.98 -11.26 -2.78
N ASP A 205 6.71 -12.12 -2.08
CA ASP A 205 6.18 -13.33 -1.46
C ASP A 205 5.18 -12.97 -0.34
N ALA A 206 5.51 -11.95 0.48
CA ALA A 206 4.59 -11.43 1.48
C ALA A 206 3.30 -10.86 0.85
N VAL A 207 3.41 -10.10 -0.25
CA VAL A 207 2.25 -9.58 -0.99
C VAL A 207 1.42 -10.72 -1.58
N ALA A 208 2.05 -11.74 -2.16
CA ALA A 208 1.36 -12.90 -2.70
C ALA A 208 0.49 -13.57 -1.63
N ILE A 209 1.07 -13.79 -0.45
CA ILE A 209 0.41 -14.41 0.69
C ILE A 209 -0.71 -13.51 1.24
N GLY A 210 -0.46 -12.22 1.39
CA GLY A 210 -1.47 -11.25 1.82
C GLY A 210 -2.67 -11.16 0.86
N GLN A 211 -2.46 -11.43 -0.43
CA GLN A 211 -3.50 -11.41 -1.47
C GLN A 211 -4.24 -12.75 -1.61
N PHE A 212 -3.57 -13.84 -1.26
CA PHE A 212 -4.16 -15.17 -1.24
C PHE A 212 -5.06 -15.38 -0.02
N THR A 213 -4.74 -14.72 1.09
CA THR A 213 -5.54 -14.77 2.32
C THR A 213 -6.75 -13.84 2.24
N PRO A 214 -7.93 -14.27 2.71
CA PRO A 214 -9.11 -13.42 2.75
C PRO A 214 -8.91 -12.32 3.79
N GLY A 215 -9.22 -11.07 3.42
CA GLY A 215 -9.12 -9.93 4.31
C GLY A 215 -8.49 -8.70 3.66
N PRO A 216 -8.02 -7.73 4.46
CA PRO A 216 -7.35 -6.56 3.95
C PRO A 216 -5.91 -6.88 3.58
N VAL A 217 -5.44 -6.40 2.42
CA VAL A 217 -4.04 -6.53 1.95
C VAL A 217 -3.01 -6.11 3.01
N LEU A 218 -3.41 -5.25 3.96
CA LEU A 218 -2.60 -4.79 5.09
C LEU A 218 -2.11 -5.91 6.01
N THR A 219 -2.73 -7.08 6.01
CA THR A 219 -2.24 -8.27 6.74
C THR A 219 -0.91 -8.79 6.20
N THR A 220 -0.47 -8.32 5.02
CA THR A 220 0.92 -8.45 4.56
C THR A 220 1.92 -7.95 5.62
N ALA A 221 1.59 -6.89 6.36
CA ALA A 221 2.42 -6.40 7.46
C ALA A 221 2.49 -7.40 8.62
N THR A 222 1.42 -8.14 8.90
CA THR A 222 1.40 -9.22 9.89
C THR A 222 2.35 -10.34 9.49
N PHE A 223 2.29 -10.79 8.23
CA PHE A 223 3.23 -11.77 7.67
C PHE A 223 4.68 -11.30 7.89
N ILE A 224 4.99 -10.07 7.49
CA ILE A 224 6.33 -9.50 7.60
C ILE A 224 6.77 -9.41 9.06
N GLY A 225 5.87 -9.01 9.96
CA GLY A 225 6.14 -8.96 11.39
C GLY A 225 6.48 -10.34 11.96
N VAL A 226 5.75 -11.39 11.56
CA VAL A 226 6.06 -12.76 11.96
C VAL A 226 7.37 -13.24 11.37
N PHE A 227 7.61 -12.94 10.09
CA PHE A 227 8.84 -13.32 9.40
C PHE A 227 10.08 -12.70 10.05
N LEU A 228 10.02 -11.43 10.45
CA LEU A 228 11.17 -10.72 11.02
C LEU A 228 11.34 -10.91 12.54
N GLY A 229 10.24 -11.03 13.29
CA GLY A 229 10.26 -10.98 14.77
C GLY A 229 9.37 -12.01 15.44
N GLY A 230 8.98 -13.07 14.73
CA GLY A 230 8.08 -14.11 15.22
C GLY A 230 6.69 -13.57 15.58
N TRP A 231 5.92 -14.36 16.33
CA TRP A 231 4.54 -14.01 16.68
C TRP A 231 4.39 -12.65 17.38
N GLN A 232 5.38 -12.25 18.17
CA GLN A 232 5.42 -10.92 18.78
C GLN A 232 5.54 -9.82 17.72
N GLY A 233 6.44 -9.99 16.75
CA GLY A 233 6.59 -9.08 15.62
C GLY A 233 5.31 -8.97 14.79
N GLY A 234 4.63 -10.10 14.55
CA GLY A 234 3.33 -10.14 13.90
C GLY A 234 2.25 -9.39 14.65
N ALA A 235 2.17 -9.57 15.97
CA ALA A 235 1.20 -8.89 16.83
C ALA A 235 1.43 -7.37 16.84
N ILE A 236 2.67 -6.92 17.01
CA ILE A 236 3.03 -5.50 17.00
C ILE A 236 2.79 -4.90 15.62
N ALA A 237 3.15 -5.59 14.54
CA ALA A 237 2.91 -5.14 13.17
C ALA A 237 1.41 -4.95 12.87
N THR A 238 0.59 -5.92 13.28
CA THR A 238 -0.87 -5.88 13.11
C THR A 238 -1.45 -4.73 13.91
N LEU A 239 -1.10 -4.62 15.19
CA LEU A 239 -1.61 -3.57 16.05
C LEU A 239 -1.21 -2.19 15.50
N ALA A 240 0.06 -2.01 15.17
CA ALA A 240 0.57 -0.74 14.68
C ALA A 240 -0.10 -0.28 13.38
N ILE A 241 -0.24 -1.16 12.38
CA ILE A 241 -0.78 -0.74 11.07
C ILE A 241 -2.29 -0.46 11.10
N PHE A 242 -3.06 -1.18 11.94
CA PHE A 242 -4.52 -1.02 11.98
C PHE A 242 -5.01 -0.03 13.05
N LEU A 243 -4.23 0.22 14.12
CA LEU A 243 -4.63 1.12 15.21
C LEU A 243 -5.05 2.52 14.72
N PRO A 244 -4.36 3.18 13.77
CA PRO A 244 -4.79 4.47 13.25
C PRO A 244 -6.21 4.46 12.70
N SER A 245 -6.63 3.42 11.98
CA SER A 245 -7.99 3.32 11.45
C SER A 245 -9.06 3.21 12.55
N PHE A 246 -8.79 2.52 13.66
CA PHE A 246 -9.72 2.52 14.81
C PHE A 246 -9.90 3.92 15.39
N VAL A 247 -8.79 4.64 15.54
CA VAL A 247 -8.78 6.05 16.02
C VAL A 247 -9.51 6.95 15.02
N PHE A 248 -9.24 6.79 13.73
CA PHE A 248 -9.83 7.63 12.72
C PHE A 248 -11.32 7.40 12.54
N VAL A 249 -11.77 6.15 12.44
CA VAL A 249 -13.21 5.84 12.30
C VAL A 249 -13.99 6.32 13.53
N SER A 250 -13.41 6.21 14.74
CA SER A 250 -14.07 6.69 15.96
C SER A 250 -14.16 8.22 16.05
N ILE A 251 -13.14 8.96 15.58
CA ILE A 251 -13.06 10.43 15.75
C ILE A 251 -13.59 11.20 14.53
N LEU A 252 -13.40 10.70 13.30
CA LEU A 252 -13.64 11.47 12.07
C LEU A 252 -15.09 11.40 11.57
N ASN A 253 -15.95 10.54 12.11
CA ASN A 253 -17.40 10.51 11.83
C ASN A 253 -18.04 11.91 11.77
N PRO A 254 -17.91 12.78 12.80
CA PRO A 254 -18.46 14.14 12.77
C PRO A 254 -17.76 15.11 11.80
N LEU A 255 -16.54 14.79 11.34
CA LEU A 255 -15.73 15.66 10.49
C LEU A 255 -15.91 15.38 9.00
N ILE A 256 -16.32 14.17 8.63
CA ILE A 256 -16.53 13.74 7.24
C ILE A 256 -17.39 14.72 6.40
N PRO A 257 -18.54 15.23 6.88
CA PRO A 257 -19.35 16.18 6.11
C PRO A 257 -18.63 17.51 5.85
N ARG A 258 -17.76 17.95 6.77
CA ARG A 258 -16.97 19.19 6.62
C ARG A 258 -15.80 18.99 5.67
N LEU A 259 -15.12 17.86 5.77
CA LEU A 259 -14.01 17.48 4.88
C LEU A 259 -14.49 17.41 3.42
N ARG A 260 -15.66 16.80 3.18
CA ARG A 260 -16.26 16.66 1.84
C ARG A 260 -16.60 18.02 1.18
N LYS A 261 -16.97 19.04 1.98
CA LYS A 261 -17.34 20.38 1.48
C LYS A 261 -16.14 21.30 1.27
N SER A 262 -14.97 20.96 1.79
CA SER A 262 -13.78 21.81 1.72
C SER A 262 -13.03 21.63 0.41
N VAL A 263 -12.97 22.68 -0.40
CA VAL A 263 -12.19 22.71 -1.66
C VAL A 263 -10.69 22.49 -1.40
N LEU A 264 -10.18 23.03 -0.30
CA LEU A 264 -8.79 22.84 0.12
C LEU A 264 -8.50 21.37 0.41
N MET A 265 -9.36 20.71 1.20
CA MET A 265 -9.18 19.31 1.53
C MET A 265 -9.30 18.43 0.28
N GLY A 266 -10.26 18.68 -0.61
CA GLY A 266 -10.37 17.98 -1.88
C GLY A 266 -9.10 18.09 -2.74
N SER A 267 -8.53 19.29 -2.81
CA SER A 267 -7.30 19.56 -3.55
C SER A 267 -6.07 18.85 -2.96
N PHE A 268 -5.95 18.87 -1.63
CA PHE A 268 -4.92 18.13 -0.91
C PHE A 268 -5.01 16.62 -1.21
N LEU A 269 -6.22 16.06 -1.10
CA LEU A 269 -6.45 14.63 -1.33
C LEU A 269 -6.20 14.23 -2.79
N ASP A 270 -6.61 15.05 -3.77
CA ASP A 270 -6.29 14.80 -5.18
C ASP A 270 -4.76 14.79 -5.42
N ALA A 271 -4.02 15.71 -4.79
CA ALA A 271 -2.57 15.73 -4.87
C ALA A 271 -1.90 14.54 -4.16
N VAL A 272 -2.36 14.16 -2.96
CA VAL A 272 -1.91 12.94 -2.25
C VAL A 272 -2.16 11.69 -3.09
N ASN A 273 -3.33 11.58 -3.73
CA ASN A 273 -3.64 10.45 -4.61
C ASN A 273 -2.68 10.37 -5.81
N VAL A 274 -2.33 11.50 -6.41
CA VAL A 274 -1.36 11.56 -7.51
C VAL A 274 0.05 11.22 -7.03
N SER A 275 0.42 11.68 -5.83
CA SER A 275 1.67 11.26 -5.19
C SER A 275 1.71 9.75 -4.91
N ALA A 276 0.60 9.15 -4.49
CA ALA A 276 0.50 7.70 -4.30
C ALA A 276 0.66 6.93 -5.62
N VAL A 277 0.15 7.46 -6.74
CA VAL A 277 0.39 6.90 -8.08
C VAL A 277 1.86 7.00 -8.47
N ALA A 278 2.48 8.15 -8.26
CA ALA A 278 3.90 8.38 -8.53
C ALA A 278 4.79 7.42 -7.72
N LEU A 279 4.45 7.23 -6.45
CA LEU A 279 5.09 6.27 -5.54
C LEU A 279 4.94 4.83 -6.06
N MET A 280 3.72 4.41 -6.36
CA MET A 280 3.45 3.08 -6.92
C MET A 280 4.15 2.83 -8.26
N LEU A 281 4.28 3.86 -9.11
CA LEU A 281 4.99 3.77 -10.38
C LEU A 281 6.47 3.48 -10.17
N VAL A 282 7.14 4.25 -9.32
CA VAL A 282 8.57 4.05 -8.99
C VAL A 282 8.81 2.64 -8.46
N VAL A 283 7.97 2.19 -7.53
CA VAL A 283 8.08 0.84 -6.95
C VAL A 283 7.80 -0.26 -7.97
N THR A 284 6.80 -0.08 -8.83
CA THR A 284 6.51 -1.04 -9.91
C THR A 284 7.71 -1.19 -10.86
N ILE A 285 8.39 -0.08 -11.18
CA ILE A 285 9.59 -0.11 -12.03
C ILE A 285 10.73 -0.84 -11.32
N ARG A 286 11.00 -0.53 -10.05
CA ARG A 286 12.07 -1.18 -9.26
C ARG A 286 11.86 -2.69 -9.15
N LEU A 287 10.66 -3.12 -8.74
CA LEU A 287 10.29 -4.53 -8.67
C LEU A 287 10.31 -5.19 -10.06
N GLY A 288 9.95 -4.44 -11.12
CA GLY A 288 10.00 -4.94 -12.49
C GLY A 288 11.41 -5.27 -12.95
N ILE A 289 12.38 -4.41 -12.64
CA ILE A 289 13.79 -4.63 -13.00
C ILE A 289 14.36 -5.85 -12.27
N SER A 290 13.98 -6.09 -11.01
CA SER A 290 14.47 -7.23 -10.22
C SER A 290 13.79 -8.56 -10.55
N VAL A 291 12.52 -8.53 -10.98
CA VAL A 291 11.72 -9.75 -11.25
C VAL A 291 11.80 -10.20 -12.69
N LEU A 292 11.86 -9.28 -13.66
CA LEU A 292 11.78 -9.60 -15.09
C LEU A 292 13.15 -9.94 -15.69
N THR A 293 13.95 -10.73 -14.96
CA THR A 293 15.27 -11.19 -15.37
C THR A 293 15.16 -12.49 -16.16
N GLY A 294 14.63 -12.42 -17.39
CA GLY A 294 14.52 -13.55 -18.30
C GLY A 294 13.21 -13.63 -19.07
N TRP A 295 13.15 -14.52 -20.05
CA TRP A 295 11.98 -14.66 -20.93
C TRP A 295 10.78 -15.29 -20.21
N ALA A 296 10.99 -16.29 -19.34
CA ALA A 296 9.91 -16.98 -18.65
C ALA A 296 9.14 -16.06 -17.67
N PRO A 297 9.78 -15.32 -16.75
CA PRO A 297 9.08 -14.34 -15.92
C PRO A 297 8.39 -13.23 -16.73
N ALA A 298 8.99 -12.81 -17.85
CA ALA A 298 8.40 -11.80 -18.73
C ALA A 298 7.09 -12.29 -19.40
N VAL A 299 7.05 -13.55 -19.86
CA VAL A 299 5.84 -14.16 -20.43
C VAL A 299 4.74 -14.27 -19.36
N ILE A 300 5.07 -14.76 -18.17
CA ILE A 300 4.11 -14.87 -17.06
C ILE A 300 3.55 -13.49 -16.70
N PHE A 301 4.42 -12.48 -16.58
CA PHE A 301 4.01 -11.10 -16.30
C PHE A 301 3.08 -10.55 -17.38
N LEU A 302 3.40 -10.72 -18.67
CA LEU A 302 2.56 -10.22 -19.75
C LEU A 302 1.18 -10.88 -19.76
N LEU A 303 1.12 -12.20 -19.61
CA LEU A 303 -0.14 -12.94 -19.54
C LEU A 303 -0.97 -12.50 -18.32
N ALA A 304 -0.35 -12.40 -17.14
CA ALA A 304 -1.00 -11.95 -15.93
C ALA A 304 -1.45 -10.48 -16.02
N ALA A 305 -0.67 -9.61 -16.67
CA ALA A 305 -1.00 -8.20 -16.85
C ALA A 305 -2.20 -8.04 -17.79
N VAL A 306 -2.24 -8.78 -18.89
CA VAL A 306 -3.40 -8.81 -19.80
C VAL A 306 -4.63 -9.36 -19.08
N ALA A 307 -4.50 -10.48 -18.36
CA ALA A 307 -5.58 -11.06 -17.55
C ALA A 307 -6.12 -10.07 -16.50
N SER A 308 -5.23 -9.38 -15.79
CA SER A 308 -5.57 -8.37 -14.79
C SER A 308 -6.25 -7.14 -15.40
N LEU A 309 -5.67 -6.56 -16.45
CA LEU A 309 -6.13 -5.29 -17.02
C LEU A 309 -7.35 -5.43 -17.93
N ARG A 310 -7.39 -6.48 -18.78
CA ARG A 310 -8.43 -6.67 -19.79
C ARG A 310 -9.62 -7.46 -19.27
N PHE A 311 -9.36 -8.50 -18.48
CA PHE A 311 -10.35 -9.46 -18.01
C PHE A 311 -10.70 -9.31 -16.53
N LYS A 312 -9.99 -8.44 -15.78
CA LYS A 312 -10.23 -8.17 -14.35
C LYS A 312 -10.22 -9.45 -13.49
N VAL A 313 -9.34 -10.39 -13.82
CA VAL A 313 -9.18 -11.65 -13.09
C VAL A 313 -8.78 -11.37 -11.63
N ASN A 314 -9.34 -12.14 -10.70
CA ASN A 314 -9.01 -12.01 -9.27
C ASN A 314 -7.53 -12.31 -9.02
N ALA A 315 -6.91 -11.56 -8.10
CA ALA A 315 -5.53 -11.75 -7.65
C ALA A 315 -5.20 -13.21 -7.30
N VAL A 316 -6.10 -13.92 -6.62
CA VAL A 316 -5.90 -15.34 -6.25
C VAL A 316 -5.64 -16.21 -7.48
N TRP A 317 -6.42 -16.04 -8.54
CA TRP A 317 -6.28 -16.81 -9.79
C TRP A 317 -5.05 -16.39 -10.59
N LEU A 318 -4.68 -15.10 -10.55
CA LEU A 318 -3.45 -14.61 -11.18
C LEU A 318 -2.21 -15.20 -10.50
N VAL A 319 -2.19 -15.24 -9.16
CA VAL A 319 -1.11 -15.85 -8.37
C VAL A 319 -1.04 -17.36 -8.65
N ALA A 320 -2.17 -18.07 -8.58
CA ALA A 320 -2.21 -19.51 -8.84
C ALA A 320 -1.80 -19.87 -10.28
N GLY A 321 -2.29 -19.13 -11.27
CA GLY A 321 -1.91 -19.30 -12.67
C GLY A 321 -0.44 -18.98 -12.91
N GLY A 322 0.08 -17.93 -12.28
CA GLY A 322 1.51 -17.60 -12.32
C GLY A 322 2.37 -18.71 -11.74
N ALA A 323 1.97 -19.27 -10.60
CA ALA A 323 2.68 -20.38 -9.96
C ALA A 323 2.71 -21.63 -10.86
N LEU A 324 1.58 -21.99 -11.47
CA LEU A 324 1.49 -23.12 -12.41
C LEU A 324 2.35 -22.90 -13.67
N LEU A 325 2.31 -21.71 -14.26
CA LEU A 325 3.17 -21.37 -15.40
C LEU A 325 4.64 -21.35 -15.01
N GLY A 326 4.96 -20.93 -13.78
CA GLY A 326 6.31 -20.99 -13.23
C GLY A 326 6.84 -22.42 -13.18
N LEU A 327 6.01 -23.41 -12.85
CA LEU A 327 6.40 -24.82 -12.88
C LEU A 327 6.61 -25.36 -14.30
N LEU A 328 5.83 -24.88 -15.27
CA LEU A 328 5.88 -25.35 -16.66
C LEU A 328 7.01 -24.73 -17.48
N LEU A 329 7.47 -23.53 -17.10
CA LEU A 329 8.47 -22.74 -17.83
C LEU A 329 9.86 -22.75 -17.17
N ASN A 330 10.02 -23.46 -16.05
CA ASN A 330 11.29 -23.72 -15.37
C ASN A 330 12.00 -24.93 -15.99
#